data_AF-A0A968HF54-F1
#
_entry.id   AF-A0A968HF54-F1
#
_cell.length_a   1.000
_cell.length_b   1.000
_cell.length_c   1.000
_cell.angle_alpha   90.00
_cell.angle_beta   90.00
_cell.angle_gamma   90.00
#
_symmetry.space_group_name_H-M   'P 1'
#
loop_
_entity.id
_entity.type
_entity.pdbx_description
1 polymer ?
#
loop_
_entity_poly.entity_id
_entity_poly.type
_entity_poly.pdbx_seq_one_letter_code
_entity_poly.pdbx_strand_id
1 'polypeptide(L)'
;MKDIPTSIITLIVGVALTLISLWVGQNNGLLPVAASEGAPYVDSLFNAMMTLATGLFLLVQGVIVVALWKFRRPKGDRMDGPPIHGNIPLEIVWTAIPAIMVLGISSL
;
A
#
# COMPACT_ATOMS: atom_id res chain seq x y z
N MET A 1 6.57 -31.12 -1.45
CA MET A 1 6.65 -29.80 -2.11
C MET A 1 7.42 -28.89 -1.16
N LYS A 2 8.54 -28.30 -1.56
CA LYS A 2 9.31 -27.41 -0.67
C LYS A 2 8.47 -26.16 -0.42
N ASP A 3 8.07 -25.93 0.81
CA ASP A 3 7.38 -24.72 1.21
C ASP A 3 8.33 -23.54 1.00
N ILE A 4 7.96 -22.61 0.11
CA ILE A 4 8.75 -21.40 -0.12
C ILE A 4 8.75 -20.59 1.18
N PRO A 5 9.91 -20.14 1.69
CA PRO A 5 9.98 -19.33 2.90
C PRO A 5 9.05 -18.11 2.81
N THR A 6 8.30 -17.86 3.88
CA THR A 6 7.38 -16.70 3.97
C THR A 6 8.08 -15.38 3.67
N SER A 7 9.36 -15.25 4.05
CA SER A 7 10.20 -14.09 3.75
C SER A 7 10.35 -13.80 2.25
N ILE A 8 10.47 -14.84 1.43
CA ILE A 8 10.57 -14.70 -0.03
C ILE A 8 9.22 -14.25 -0.60
N ILE A 9 8.10 -14.80 -0.12
CA ILE A 9 6.76 -14.40 -0.55
C ILE A 9 6.50 -12.93 -0.20
N THR A 10 6.78 -12.53 1.04
CA THR A 10 6.58 -11.13 1.47
C THR A 10 7.44 -10.15 0.69
N LEU A 11 8.68 -10.54 0.35
CA LEU A 11 9.55 -9.72 -0.49
C LEU A 11 8.99 -9.57 -1.90
N ILE A 12 8.58 -10.67 -2.54
CA ILE A 12 8.01 -10.65 -3.89
C ILE A 12 6.76 -9.78 -3.94
N VAL A 13 5.87 -9.91 -2.94
CA VAL A 13 4.67 -9.06 -2.85
C VAL A 13 5.04 -7.59 -2.70
N GLY A 14 6.01 -7.26 -1.83
CA GLY A 14 6.48 -5.87 -1.67
C GLY A 14 7.05 -5.28 -2.96
N VAL A 15 7.88 -6.05 -3.67
CA VAL A 15 8.45 -5.65 -4.98
C VAL A 15 7.34 -5.47 -6.01
N ALA A 16 6.42 -6.42 -6.13
CA ALA A 16 5.30 -6.34 -7.07
C ALA A 16 4.42 -5.12 -6.79
N LEU A 17 4.06 -4.87 -5.52
CA LEU A 17 3.31 -3.68 -5.11
C LEU A 17 4.03 -2.39 -5.52
N THR A 18 5.33 -2.31 -5.29
CA THR A 18 6.14 -1.13 -5.62
C THR A 18 6.16 -0.89 -7.14
N LEU A 19 6.43 -1.94 -7.92
CA LEU A 19 6.50 -1.84 -9.38
C LEU A 19 5.14 -1.47 -9.99
N ILE A 20 4.06 -2.09 -9.54
CA ILE A 20 2.70 -1.77 -10.01
C ILE A 20 2.36 -0.31 -9.68
N SER A 21 2.67 0.14 -8.46
CA SER A 21 2.40 1.50 -8.01
C SER A 21 3.15 2.53 -8.85
N LEU A 22 4.44 2.30 -9.10
CA LEU A 22 5.26 3.16 -9.97
C LEU A 22 4.73 3.19 -11.39
N TRP A 23 4.36 2.04 -11.94
CA TRP A 23 3.83 1.96 -13.30
C TRP A 23 2.52 2.75 -13.43
N VAL A 24 1.54 2.53 -12.54
CA VAL A 24 0.27 3.26 -12.54
C VAL A 24 0.50 4.75 -12.33
N GLY A 25 1.34 5.12 -11.35
CA GLY A 25 1.59 6.51 -11.03
C GLY A 25 2.20 7.31 -12.17
N GLN A 26 3.13 6.72 -12.93
CA GLN A 26 3.80 7.39 -14.04
C GLN A 26 3.10 7.22 -15.41
N ASN A 27 2.19 6.24 -15.54
CA ASN A 27 1.49 5.90 -16.79
C ASN A 27 -0.04 5.96 -16.63
N ASN A 28 -0.54 6.92 -15.84
CA ASN A 28 -1.97 7.02 -15.53
C ASN A 28 -2.81 7.60 -16.70
N GLY A 29 -2.23 8.44 -17.55
CA GLY A 29 -2.93 9.07 -18.68
C GLY A 29 -4.05 10.04 -18.28
N LEU A 30 -4.07 10.50 -17.02
CA LEU A 30 -5.12 11.37 -16.47
C LEU A 30 -4.81 12.87 -16.66
N LEU A 31 -3.55 13.20 -16.96
CA LEU A 31 -3.09 14.57 -17.07
C LEU A 31 -3.30 15.13 -18.50
N PRO A 32 -3.77 16.39 -18.63
CA PRO A 32 -3.91 17.04 -19.93
C PRO A 32 -2.54 17.45 -20.50
N VAL A 33 -2.53 17.91 -21.76
CA VAL A 33 -1.31 18.47 -22.37
C VAL A 33 -0.88 19.73 -21.62
N ALA A 34 0.43 19.86 -21.36
CA ALA A 34 1.01 21.01 -20.69
C ALA A 34 0.70 22.32 -21.43
N ALA A 35 0.12 23.29 -20.71
CA ALA A 35 -0.30 24.58 -21.25
C ALA A 35 0.36 25.78 -20.53
N SER A 36 1.25 25.53 -19.57
CA SER A 36 1.98 26.56 -18.82
C SER A 36 3.36 26.07 -18.42
N GLU A 37 4.27 27.01 -18.09
CA GLU A 37 5.58 26.69 -17.53
C GLU A 37 5.49 25.98 -16.17
N GLY A 38 4.37 26.15 -15.46
CA GLY A 38 4.12 25.49 -14.17
C GLY A 38 3.63 24.05 -14.29
N ALA A 39 3.21 23.60 -15.49
CA ALA A 39 2.59 22.28 -15.67
C ALA A 39 3.49 21.10 -15.23
N PRO A 40 4.81 21.07 -15.56
CA PRO A 40 5.66 19.94 -15.17
C PRO A 40 5.76 19.72 -13.65
N TYR A 41 5.65 20.77 -12.84
CA TYR A 41 5.69 20.67 -11.37
C TYR A 41 4.42 20.01 -10.84
N VAL A 42 3.26 20.44 -11.34
CA VAL A 42 1.96 19.87 -10.97
C VAL A 42 1.87 18.41 -11.42
N ASP A 43 2.31 18.12 -12.65
CA ASP A 43 2.30 16.77 -13.20
C ASP A 43 3.17 15.82 -12.37
N SER A 44 4.36 16.27 -11.96
CA SER A 44 5.28 15.50 -11.12
C SER A 44 4.68 15.21 -9.74
N LEU A 45 4.10 16.23 -9.11
CA LEU A 45 3.42 16.08 -7.82
C LEU A 45 2.22 15.13 -7.92
N PHE A 46 1.40 15.27 -8.95
CA PHE A 46 0.25 14.41 -9.20
C PHE A 46 0.67 12.95 -9.42
N ASN A 47 1.69 12.71 -10.25
CA ASN A 47 2.20 11.37 -10.51
C ASN A 47 2.79 10.73 -9.25
N ALA A 48 3.47 11.51 -8.40
CA ALA A 48 3.95 11.05 -7.09
C ALA A 48 2.80 10.68 -6.15
N MET A 49 1.78 11.53 -6.04
CA MET A 49 0.57 11.28 -5.24
C MET A 49 -0.17 10.03 -5.75
N MET A 50 -0.32 9.87 -7.06
CA MET A 50 -0.95 8.70 -7.69
C MET A 50 -0.17 7.40 -7.41
N THR A 51 1.16 7.46 -7.44
CA THR A 51 2.03 6.33 -7.08
C THR A 51 1.74 5.89 -5.64
N LEU A 52 1.77 6.83 -4.70
CA LEU A 52 1.57 6.53 -3.27
C LEU A 52 0.15 6.06 -2.97
N ALA A 53 -0.86 6.70 -3.58
CA ALA A 53 -2.26 6.33 -3.44
C ALA A 53 -2.51 4.91 -3.96
N THR A 54 -1.94 4.55 -5.11
CA THR A 54 -2.07 3.20 -5.68
C THR A 54 -1.44 2.15 -4.77
N GLY A 55 -0.23 2.42 -4.26
CA GLY A 55 0.47 1.50 -3.34
C GLY A 55 -0.30 1.27 -2.05
N LEU A 56 -0.81 2.34 -1.43
CA LEU A 56 -1.63 2.25 -0.22
C LEU A 56 -2.95 1.53 -0.48
N PHE A 57 -3.61 1.82 -1.59
CA PHE A 57 -4.86 1.16 -1.95
C PHE A 57 -4.65 -0.35 -2.10
N LEU A 58 -3.65 -0.78 -2.86
CA LEU A 58 -3.37 -2.20 -3.06
C LEU A 58 -2.96 -2.90 -1.76
N LEU A 59 -2.17 -2.23 -0.91
CA LEU A 59 -1.76 -2.76 0.38
C LEU A 59 -2.97 -2.96 1.31
N VAL A 60 -3.81 -1.93 1.47
CA VAL A 60 -5.01 -2.02 2.33
C VAL A 60 -5.99 -3.07 1.81
N GLN A 61 -6.27 -3.07 0.50
CA GLN A 61 -7.17 -4.06 -0.09
C GLN A 61 -6.62 -5.48 0.02
N GLY A 62 -5.31 -5.67 -0.17
CA GLY A 62 -4.66 -6.95 0.02
C GLY A 62 -4.81 -7.47 1.46
N VAL A 63 -4.59 -6.60 2.46
CA VAL A 63 -4.79 -6.94 3.88
C VAL A 63 -6.25 -7.32 4.14
N ILE A 64 -7.22 -6.56 3.62
CA ILE A 64 -8.66 -6.86 3.77
C ILE A 64 -9.00 -8.22 3.14
N VAL A 65 -8.58 -8.49 1.91
CA VAL A 65 -8.85 -9.78 1.23
C VAL A 65 -8.24 -10.95 1.99
N VAL A 66 -7.00 -10.81 2.47
CA VAL A 66 -6.35 -11.82 3.31
C VAL A 66 -7.13 -12.01 4.61
N ALA A 67 -7.60 -10.93 5.23
CA ALA A 67 -8.37 -11.01 6.47
C ALA A 67 -9.71 -11.72 6.26
N LEU A 68 -10.43 -11.38 5.18
CA LEU A 68 -11.69 -12.01 4.79
C LEU A 68 -11.54 -13.51 4.50
N TRP A 69 -10.42 -13.93 3.91
CA TRP A 69 -10.20 -15.33 3.58
C TRP A 69 -9.69 -16.14 4.77
N LYS A 70 -8.69 -15.62 5.50
CA LYS A 70 -8.00 -16.32 6.59
C LYS A 70 -8.76 -16.32 7.90
N PHE A 71 -9.44 -15.22 8.24
CA PHE A 71 -10.17 -15.07 9.50
C PHE A 71 -11.69 -15.25 9.34
N ARG A 72 -12.12 -15.89 8.25
CA ARG A 72 -13.53 -16.25 8.04
C ARG A 72 -13.97 -17.25 9.12
N ARG A 73 -15.06 -16.93 9.81
CA ARG A 73 -15.68 -17.81 10.82
C ARG A 73 -16.03 -19.19 10.23
N PRO A 74 -15.58 -20.30 10.83
CA PRO A 74 -15.99 -21.65 10.43
C PRO A 74 -17.47 -21.92 10.69
N LYS A 75 -18.06 -22.83 9.91
CA LYS A 75 -19.45 -23.27 10.14
C LYS A 75 -19.56 -23.92 11.52
N GLY A 76 -20.53 -23.47 12.32
CA GLY A 76 -20.81 -24.05 13.65
C GLY A 76 -19.95 -23.50 14.78
N ASP A 77 -18.90 -22.72 14.49
CA ASP A 77 -18.14 -22.04 15.53
C ASP A 77 -19.01 -20.96 16.19
N ARG A 78 -19.07 -20.91 17.52
CA ARG A 78 -19.81 -19.90 18.32
C ARG A 78 -18.92 -19.21 19.35
N MET A 79 -17.63 -19.48 19.32
CA MET A 79 -16.65 -18.90 20.23
C MET A 79 -16.36 -17.46 19.83
N ASP A 80 -16.00 -16.64 20.82
CA ASP A 80 -15.41 -15.33 20.54
C ASP A 80 -13.96 -15.49 20.08
N GLY A 81 -13.51 -14.55 19.23
CA GLY A 81 -12.11 -14.50 18.81
C GLY A 81 -11.18 -14.16 19.99
N PRO A 82 -9.90 -14.55 19.94
CA PRO A 82 -8.94 -14.18 20.99
C PRO A 82 -8.89 -12.65 21.19
N PRO A 83 -8.87 -12.16 22.44
CA PRO A 83 -8.83 -10.72 22.73
C PRO A 83 -7.40 -10.18 22.52
N ILE A 84 -7.01 -10.04 21.25
CA ILE A 84 -5.69 -9.51 20.87
C ILE A 84 -5.80 -7.98 20.80
N HIS A 85 -5.01 -7.29 21.61
CA HIS A 85 -4.95 -5.83 21.61
C HIS A 85 -3.50 -5.34 21.72
N GLY A 86 -3.21 -4.26 20.99
CA GLY A 86 -1.91 -3.58 21.02
C GLY A 86 -0.80 -4.32 20.29
N ASN A 87 0.08 -3.55 19.64
CA ASN A 87 1.35 -4.03 19.09
C ASN A 87 2.25 -2.81 18.86
N ILE A 88 3.00 -2.40 19.89
CA ILE A 88 3.81 -1.17 19.85
C ILE A 88 4.75 -1.11 18.63
N PRO A 89 5.50 -2.18 18.28
CA PRO A 89 6.31 -2.15 17.05
C PRO A 89 5.50 -1.87 15.79
N LEU A 90 4.34 -2.52 15.63
CA LEU A 90 3.48 -2.32 14.48
C LEU A 90 2.86 -0.91 14.47
N GLU A 91 2.49 -0.40 15.65
CA GLU A 91 1.98 0.95 15.85
C GLU A 91 2.99 2.03 15.44
N ILE A 92 4.25 1.86 15.81
CA ILE A 92 5.33 2.76 15.39
C ILE A 92 5.50 2.69 13.88
N VAL A 93 5.57 1.49 13.30
CA VAL A 93 5.80 1.30 11.85
C VAL A 93 4.66 1.92 11.03
N TRP A 94 3.39 1.62 11.37
CA TRP A 94 2.26 2.14 10.61
C TRP A 94 2.02 3.64 10.80
N THR A 95 2.65 4.28 11.79
CA THR A 95 2.55 5.73 12.03
C THR A 95 3.70 6.46 11.35
N ALA A 96 4.92 5.90 11.45
CA ALA A 96 6.11 6.45 10.83
C ALA A 96 6.01 6.45 9.29
N ILE A 97 5.50 5.37 8.70
CA ILE A 97 5.38 5.26 7.24
C ILE A 97 4.51 6.39 6.65
N PRO A 98 3.26 6.63 7.12
CA PRO A 98 2.46 7.79 6.71
C PRO A 98 3.14 9.14 6.93
N ALA A 99 3.78 9.34 8.07
CA ALA A 99 4.48 10.59 8.35
C ALA A 99 5.61 10.85 7.33
N ILE A 100 6.43 9.84 7.04
CA ILE A 100 7.52 9.93 6.06
C ILE A 100 6.98 10.17 4.65
N MET A 101 5.88 9.50 4.25
CA MET A 101 5.25 9.74 2.95
C MET A 101 4.81 11.20 2.78
N VAL A 102 4.17 11.78 3.80
CA VAL A 102 3.73 13.20 3.76
C VAL A 102 4.93 14.14 3.69
N LEU A 103 5.98 13.91 4.49
CA LEU A 103 7.20 14.71 4.46
C LEU A 103 7.91 14.63 3.10
N GLY A 104 7.93 13.44 2.49
CA GLY A 104 8.49 13.23 1.16
C GLY A 104 7.74 14.03 0.09
N ILE A 105 6.40 13.98 0.09
CA ILE A 105 5.59 14.77 -0.84
C ILE A 105 5.81 16.27 -0.65
N SER A 106 5.91 16.74 0.60
CA SER A 106 6.11 18.16 0.91
C SER A 106 7.45 18.72 0.40
N SER A 107 8.38 17.86 0.01
CA SER A 107 9.70 18.26 -0.52
C SER A 107 9.78 18.30 -2.05
N LEU A 108 8.67 17.98 -2.74
CA LEU A 108 8.56 17.94 -4.20
C LEU A 108 7.99 19.25 -4.78
#